data_AF-A0A2N5KVS2-F1
#
_entry.id   AF-A0A2N5KVS2-F1
#
_cell.length_a   1.000
_cell.length_b   1.000
_cell.length_c   1.000
_cell.angle_alpha   90.00
_cell.angle_beta   90.00
_cell.angle_gamma   90.00
#
_symmetry.space_group_name_H-M   'P 1'
#
loop_
_entity.id
_entity.type
_entity.pdbx_description
1 polymer ?
#
loop_
_entity_poly.entity_id
_entity_poly.type
_entity_poly.pdbx_seq_one_letter_code
_entity_poly.pdbx_strand_id
1 'polypeptide(L)'
;MGIRKRLDRLEARTPAAREEEEVRAAACRRMSTEDLTVLEETLHRLEEMGADELGWEELSGELPEEERDAFEQAYARYEEAMREARAER
;
A
#
# COMPACT_ATOMS: atom_id res chain seq x y z
N MET A 1 -20.44 7.09 17.03
CA MET A 1 -18.98 7.29 16.79
C MET A 1 -18.22 6.26 17.61
N GLY A 2 -17.83 5.15 16.98
CA GLY A 2 -17.37 3.93 17.64
C GLY A 2 -15.94 3.96 18.16
N ILE A 3 -15.67 3.14 19.16
CA ILE A 3 -14.38 2.92 19.84
C ILE A 3 -13.23 2.67 18.83
N ARG A 4 -13.54 2.06 17.68
CA ARG A 4 -12.62 1.82 16.56
C ARG A 4 -11.95 3.10 16.05
N LYS A 5 -12.71 4.18 15.84
CA LYS A 5 -12.18 5.50 15.40
C LYS A 5 -11.26 6.16 16.43
N ARG A 6 -11.36 5.77 17.71
CA ARG A 6 -10.48 6.23 18.78
C ARG A 6 -9.21 5.36 18.87
N LEU A 7 -9.32 4.06 18.59
CA LEU A 7 -8.18 3.14 18.48
C LEU A 7 -7.30 3.49 17.29
N ASP A 8 -7.86 3.66 16.07
CA ASP A 8 -7.12 4.11 14.88
C ASP A 8 -6.34 5.42 15.14
N ARG A 9 -6.98 6.37 15.83
CA ARG A 9 -6.35 7.66 16.18
C ARG A 9 -5.24 7.51 17.24
N LEU A 10 -5.32 6.50 18.11
CA LEU A 10 -4.27 6.20 19.08
C LEU A 10 -3.11 5.45 18.42
N GLU A 11 -3.41 4.48 17.55
CA GLU A 11 -2.43 3.71 16.78
C GLU A 11 -1.62 4.61 15.84
N ALA A 12 -2.26 5.52 15.09
CA ALA A 12 -1.59 6.53 14.27
C ALA A 12 -0.72 7.52 15.06
N ARG A 13 -0.88 7.60 16.39
CA ARG A 13 -0.06 8.45 17.27
C ARG A 13 1.03 7.67 17.99
N THR A 14 1.17 6.37 17.74
CA THR A 14 2.26 5.57 18.32
C THR A 14 3.58 5.81 17.56
N PRO A 15 4.73 5.73 18.26
CA PRO A 15 6.05 5.80 17.62
C PRO A 15 6.22 4.77 16.51
N ALA A 16 5.73 3.54 16.71
CA ALA A 16 5.82 2.47 15.72
C ALA A 16 5.10 2.80 14.40
N ALA A 17 3.93 3.44 14.45
CA ALA A 17 3.22 3.89 13.25
C ALA A 17 3.99 4.99 12.50
N ARG A 18 4.69 5.89 13.22
CA ARG A 18 5.53 6.91 12.60
C ARG A 18 6.78 6.31 11.97
N GLU A 19 7.45 5.40 12.65
CA GLU A 19 8.62 4.70 12.11
C GLU A 19 8.27 3.94 10.84
N GLU A 20 7.11 3.28 10.82
CA GLU A 20 6.63 2.61 9.61
C GLU A 20 6.29 3.60 8.48
N GLU A 21 5.67 4.75 8.78
CA GLU A 21 5.42 5.80 7.79
C GLU A 21 6.72 6.34 7.17
N GLU A 22 7.76 6.53 7.99
CA GLU A 22 9.05 6.98 7.48
C GLU A 22 9.74 5.93 6.61
N VAL A 23 9.63 4.65 6.96
CA VAL A 23 10.11 3.53 6.14
C VAL A 23 9.38 3.51 4.80
N ARG A 24 8.05 3.64 4.80
CA ARG A 24 7.24 3.72 3.57
C ARG A 24 7.67 4.92 2.72
N ALA A 25 7.84 6.09 3.32
CA ALA A 25 8.29 7.29 2.61
C ALA A 25 9.71 7.13 2.04
N ALA A 26 10.58 6.36 2.69
CA ALA A 26 11.90 6.04 2.19
C ALA A 26 11.86 5.01 1.04
N ALA A 27 10.97 4.03 1.11
CA ALA A 27 10.72 3.08 0.02
C ALA A 27 10.17 3.78 -1.22
N CYS A 28 9.13 4.62 -1.07
CA CYS A 28 8.54 5.35 -2.20
C CYS A 28 9.55 6.27 -2.90
N ARG A 29 10.51 6.87 -2.17
CA ARG A 29 11.57 7.69 -2.79
C ARG A 29 12.53 6.92 -3.70
N ARG A 30 12.61 5.59 -3.55
CA ARG A 30 13.47 4.72 -4.36
C ARG A 30 12.74 4.13 -5.57
N MET A 31 11.43 4.16 -5.56
CA MET A 31 10.61 3.64 -6.65
C MET A 31 10.58 4.57 -7.85
N SER A 32 10.36 3.99 -9.04
CA SER A 32 10.07 4.78 -10.22
C SER A 32 8.70 5.46 -10.10
N THR A 33 8.53 6.59 -10.77
CA THR A 33 7.22 7.26 -10.84
C THR A 33 6.18 6.36 -11.50
N GLU A 34 6.56 5.58 -12.51
CA GLU A 34 5.67 4.63 -13.19
C GLU A 34 5.15 3.54 -12.24
N ASP A 35 6.03 2.92 -11.45
CA ASP A 35 5.61 1.91 -10.47
C ASP A 35 4.69 2.50 -9.40
N LEU A 36 4.99 3.72 -8.92
CA LEU A 36 4.14 4.40 -7.94
C LEU A 36 2.77 4.73 -8.52
N THR A 37 2.70 5.16 -9.78
CA THR A 37 1.44 5.44 -10.47
C THR A 37 0.63 4.16 -10.66
N VAL A 38 1.23 3.06 -11.10
CA VAL A 38 0.54 1.76 -11.23
C VAL A 38 -0.04 1.31 -9.89
N LEU A 39 0.73 1.43 -8.80
CA LEU A 39 0.23 1.11 -7.47
C LEU A 39 -0.94 2.02 -7.09
N GLU A 40 -0.79 3.34 -7.20
CA GLU A 40 -1.83 4.30 -6.81
C GLU A 40 -3.14 4.09 -7.59
N GLU A 41 -3.07 3.99 -8.92
CA GLU A 41 -4.25 3.84 -9.78
C GLU A 41 -4.94 2.49 -9.55
N THR A 42 -4.17 1.41 -9.45
CA THR A 42 -4.74 0.08 -9.20
C THR A 42 -5.39 0.03 -7.83
N LEU A 43 -4.74 0.61 -6.81
CA LEU A 43 -5.30 0.61 -5.47
C LEU A 43 -6.59 1.44 -5.40
N HIS A 44 -6.59 2.62 -6.04
CA HIS A 44 -7.77 3.47 -6.13
C HIS A 44 -8.96 2.74 -6.79
N ARG A 45 -8.69 2.01 -7.88
CA ARG A 45 -9.72 1.25 -8.59
C ARG A 45 -10.28 0.12 -7.73
N LEU A 46 -9.43 -0.57 -6.97
CA LEU A 46 -9.86 -1.58 -6.01
C LEU A 46 -10.75 -0.96 -4.92
N GLU A 47 -10.39 0.22 -4.40
CA GLU A 47 -11.25 0.98 -3.47
C GLU A 47 -12.61 1.34 -4.09
N GLU A 48 -12.64 1.81 -5.35
CA GLU A 48 -13.89 2.11 -6.06
C GLU A 48 -14.78 0.87 -6.27
N MET A 49 -14.18 -0.32 -6.37
CA MET A 49 -14.88 -1.60 -6.43
C MET A 49 -15.34 -2.12 -5.05
N GLY A 50 -14.99 -1.44 -3.96
CA GLY A 50 -15.37 -1.82 -2.61
C GLY A 50 -14.39 -2.76 -1.92
N ALA A 51 -13.08 -2.64 -2.19
CA ALA A 51 -12.05 -3.47 -1.55
C ALA A 51 -12.00 -3.34 -0.02
N ASP A 52 -12.48 -2.22 0.54
CA ASP A 52 -12.67 -2.08 1.99
C ASP A 52 -13.72 -3.04 2.58
N GLU A 53 -14.69 -3.47 1.77
CA GLU A 53 -15.80 -4.35 2.20
C GLU A 53 -15.60 -5.81 1.80
N LEU A 54 -15.08 -6.05 0.59
CA LEU A 54 -14.92 -7.39 -0.01
C LEU A 54 -13.48 -7.93 0.11
N GLY A 55 -12.51 -7.05 0.32
CA GLY A 55 -11.10 -7.42 0.36
C GLY A 55 -10.41 -7.31 -1.00
N TRP A 56 -9.13 -6.94 -0.95
CA TRP A 56 -8.32 -6.60 -2.11
C TRP A 56 -7.97 -7.84 -2.95
N GLU A 57 -7.70 -8.97 -2.30
CA GLU A 57 -7.41 -10.24 -2.98
C GLU A 57 -8.60 -10.73 -3.82
N GLU A 58 -9.82 -10.59 -3.30
CA GLU A 58 -11.04 -11.02 -3.99
C GLU A 58 -11.31 -10.18 -5.24
N LEU A 59 -11.14 -8.85 -5.15
CA LEU A 59 -11.38 -7.93 -6.26
C LEU A 59 -10.21 -7.84 -7.24
N SER A 60 -9.00 -8.20 -6.84
CA SER A 60 -7.85 -8.22 -7.74
C SER A 60 -8.02 -9.21 -8.91
N GLY A 61 -8.83 -10.26 -8.73
CA GLY A 61 -9.19 -11.21 -9.77
C GLY A 61 -10.14 -10.64 -10.85
N GLU A 62 -10.83 -9.54 -10.54
CA GLU A 62 -11.73 -8.83 -11.48
C GLU A 62 -10.98 -7.78 -12.32
N LEU A 63 -9.72 -7.48 -11.98
CA LEU A 63 -8.87 -6.61 -12.77
C LEU A 63 -8.44 -7.32 -14.07
N PRO A 64 -8.26 -6.59 -15.18
CA PRO A 64 -7.65 -7.14 -16.37
C PRO A 64 -6.27 -7.73 -16.07
N GLU A 65 -5.92 -8.84 -16.73
CA GLU A 65 -4.65 -9.55 -16.52
C GLU A 65 -3.43 -8.63 -16.64
N GLU A 66 -3.42 -7.74 -17.63
CA GLU A 66 -2.34 -6.76 -17.82
C GLU A 66 -2.21 -5.78 -16.64
N GLU A 67 -3.33 -5.30 -16.10
CA GLU A 67 -3.34 -4.41 -14.94
C GLU A 67 -2.87 -5.15 -13.67
N ARG A 68 -3.35 -6.39 -13.48
CA ARG A 68 -2.94 -7.24 -12.36
C ARG A 68 -1.44 -7.54 -12.41
N ASP A 69 -0.93 -7.97 -13.55
CA ASP A 69 0.48 -8.33 -13.73
C ASP A 69 1.39 -7.10 -13.56
N ALA A 70 0.96 -5.92 -14.01
CA ALA A 70 1.67 -4.66 -13.77
C ALA A 70 1.69 -4.30 -12.28
N PHE A 71 0.56 -4.45 -11.60
CA PHE A 71 0.43 -4.22 -10.16
C PHE A 71 1.30 -5.18 -9.34
N GLU A 72 1.30 -6.48 -9.66
CA GLU A 72 2.13 -7.48 -8.97
C GLU A 72 3.62 -7.17 -9.10
N GLN A 73 4.06 -6.76 -10.30
CA GLN A 73 5.45 -6.35 -10.53
C GLN A 73 5.83 -5.09 -9.75
N ALA A 74 4.97 -4.06 -9.79
CA ALA A 74 5.19 -2.82 -9.05
C ALA A 74 5.18 -3.06 -7.53
N TYR A 75 4.29 -3.94 -7.06
CA TYR A 75 4.18 -4.31 -5.64
C TYR A 75 5.40 -5.09 -5.16
N ALA A 76 5.91 -6.04 -5.95
CA ALA A 76 7.14 -6.75 -5.62
C ALA A 76 8.35 -5.81 -5.47
N ARG A 77 8.45 -4.79 -6.35
CA ARG A 77 9.48 -3.73 -6.24
C ARG A 77 9.28 -2.87 -4.99
N TYR A 78 8.03 -2.55 -4.65
CA TYR A 78 7.72 -1.84 -3.41
C TYR A 78 8.10 -2.65 -2.17
N GLU A 79 7.83 -3.95 -2.14
CA GLU A 79 8.22 -4.83 -1.03
C GLU A 79 9.74 -4.93 -0.86
N GLU A 80 10.48 -4.99 -1.98
CA GLU A 80 11.94 -4.93 -1.96
C GLU A 80 12.43 -3.58 -1.39
N ALA A 81 11.91 -2.46 -1.91
CA ALA A 81 12.25 -1.13 -1.42
C ALA A 81 11.91 -0.93 0.07
N MET A 82 10.80 -1.52 0.54
CA MET A 82 10.42 -1.55 1.95
C MET A 82 11.40 -2.35 2.80
N ARG A 83 11.87 -3.51 2.30
CA ARG A 83 12.87 -4.32 3.00
C ARG A 83 14.20 -3.60 3.11
N GLU A 84 14.67 -2.98 2.04
CA GLU A 84 15.90 -2.18 2.04
C GLU A 84 15.80 -0.98 2.99
N ALA A 85 14.71 -0.22 2.91
CA ALA A 85 14.46 0.93 3.78
C ALA A 85 14.40 0.55 5.27
N ARG A 86 13.92 -0.66 5.61
CA ARG A 86 13.95 -1.21 6.98
C ARG A 86 15.36 -1.63 7.41
N ALA A 87 16.17 -2.16 6.49
CA ALA A 87 17.52 -2.64 6.78
C ALA A 87 18.54 -1.52 6.96
N GLU A 88 18.27 -0.33 6.39
CA GLU A 88 19.12 0.87 6.53
C GLU A 88 18.86 1.66 7.84
N ARG A 89 17.96 1.18 8.71
CA ARG A 89 17.63 1.79 10.01
C ARG A 89 18.39 1.18 11.18
#